data_AF-A0A0D6B281-F1
#
_entry.id   AF-A0A0D6B281-F1
#
_cell.length_a   1.000
_cell.length_b   1.000
_cell.length_c   1.000
_cell.angle_alpha   90.00
_cell.angle_beta   90.00
_cell.angle_gamma   90.00
#
_symmetry.space_group_name_H-M   'P 1'
#
loop_
_entity.id
_entity.type
_entity.pdbx_description
1 polymer ?
#
loop_
_entity_poly.entity_id
_entity_poly.type
_entity_poly.pdbx_seq_one_letter_code
_entity_poly.pdbx_strand_id
1 'polypeptide(L)'
;MKFISAFFRLIIGAVFGIASVLALSPALAAFSSEDGDSTNFVMLGVVALCALLGVFAPTIRRAFGRGFLLLGASTFALPISTFLLSGRVASDTMASTSGEEVDAASAIGAGLAGVAMTGMAAFIGLIMGAIFLLIGLILSLGGRREVVIVERK
;
A
#
# COMPACT_ATOMS: atom_id res chain seq x y z
N MET A 1 -24.58 20.63 -8.67
CA MET A 1 -24.18 20.11 -7.34
C MET A 1 -23.55 18.70 -7.36
N LYS A 2 -23.86 17.82 -8.32
CA LYS A 2 -23.18 16.50 -8.46
C LYS A 2 -21.70 16.57 -8.86
N PHE A 3 -21.30 17.63 -9.58
CA PHE A 3 -19.91 17.86 -10.00
C PHE A 3 -18.97 18.18 -8.82
N ILE A 4 -19.39 19.02 -7.89
CA ILE A 4 -18.60 19.40 -6.71
C ILE A 4 -18.33 18.17 -5.84
N SER A 5 -19.35 17.34 -5.60
CA SER A 5 -19.18 16.12 -4.80
C SER A 5 -18.35 15.05 -5.50
N ALA A 6 -18.36 14.98 -6.83
CA ALA A 6 -17.46 14.12 -7.60
C ALA A 6 -16.00 14.60 -7.52
N PHE A 7 -15.77 15.92 -7.61
CA PHE A 7 -14.44 16.51 -7.50
C PHE A 7 -13.79 16.23 -6.14
N PHE A 8 -14.52 16.43 -5.03
CA PHE A 8 -14.01 16.08 -3.70
C PHE A 8 -13.68 14.58 -3.56
N ARG A 9 -14.47 13.69 -4.15
CA ARG A 9 -14.20 12.24 -4.13
C ARG A 9 -12.95 11.87 -4.92
N LEU A 10 -12.71 12.56 -6.03
CA LEU A 10 -11.50 12.40 -6.82
C LEU A 10 -10.27 12.83 -6.04
N ILE A 11 -10.31 13.99 -5.37
CA ILE A 11 -9.21 14.46 -4.50
C ILE A 11 -8.92 13.44 -3.39
N ILE A 12 -9.96 12.96 -2.70
CA ILE A 12 -9.79 11.95 -1.65
C ILE A 12 -9.14 10.69 -2.23
N GLY A 13 -9.65 10.17 -3.35
CA GLY A 13 -9.07 9.00 -4.02
C GLY A 13 -7.61 9.20 -4.43
N ALA A 14 -7.26 10.38 -4.94
CA ALA A 14 -5.90 10.72 -5.32
C ALA A 14 -4.95 10.79 -4.12
N VAL A 15 -5.36 11.44 -3.02
CA VAL A 15 -4.56 11.53 -1.79
C VAL A 15 -4.29 10.15 -1.19
N PHE A 16 -5.32 9.30 -1.09
CA PHE A 16 -5.16 7.92 -0.62
C PHE A 16 -4.35 7.06 -1.60
N GLY A 17 -4.45 7.33 -2.91
CA GLY A 17 -3.62 6.70 -3.93
C GLY A 17 -2.14 7.01 -3.75
N ILE A 18 -1.78 8.29 -3.60
CA ILE A 18 -0.41 8.73 -3.34
C ILE A 18 0.12 8.08 -2.06
N ALA A 19 -0.66 8.13 -0.98
CA ALA A 19 -0.25 7.54 0.29
C ALA A 19 -0.08 6.00 0.21
N SER A 20 -0.88 5.31 -0.60
CA SER A 20 -0.73 3.86 -0.84
C SER A 20 0.52 3.54 -1.65
N VAL A 21 0.89 4.38 -2.63
CA VAL A 21 2.14 4.24 -3.37
C VAL A 21 3.35 4.47 -2.46
N LEU A 22 3.28 5.46 -1.57
CA LEU A 22 4.33 5.69 -0.58
C LEU A 22 4.50 4.47 0.34
N ALA A 23 3.40 3.85 0.77
CA ALA A 23 3.45 2.61 1.54
C ALA A 23 4.04 1.43 0.74
N LEU A 24 3.79 1.35 -0.57
CA LEU A 24 4.34 0.33 -1.46
C LEU A 24 5.74 0.65 -2.01
N SER A 25 6.32 1.79 -1.62
CA SER A 25 7.64 2.21 -2.12
C SER A 25 8.74 1.16 -1.98
N PRO A 26 8.82 0.33 -0.91
CA PRO A 26 9.86 -0.70 -0.82
C PRO A 26 9.69 -1.80 -1.87
N ALA A 27 8.46 -2.22 -2.16
CA ALA A 27 8.19 -3.21 -3.21
C ALA A 27 8.51 -2.64 -4.59
N LEU A 28 8.17 -1.38 -4.83
CA LEU A 28 8.46 -0.71 -6.09
C LEU A 28 9.98 -0.57 -6.32
N ALA A 29 10.74 -0.25 -5.28
CA ALA A 29 12.21 -0.28 -5.33
C ALA A 29 12.76 -1.70 -5.54
N ALA A 30 12.10 -2.72 -4.99
CA ALA A 30 12.49 -4.11 -5.20
C ALA A 30 12.25 -4.58 -6.65
N PHE A 31 11.34 -3.97 -7.39
CA PHE A 31 11.05 -4.32 -8.79
C PHE A 31 11.58 -3.32 -9.83
N SER A 32 12.16 -2.19 -9.41
CA SER A 32 12.67 -1.18 -10.35
C SER A 32 13.83 -1.74 -11.14
N SER A 33 13.63 -1.95 -12.44
CA SER A 33 14.70 -2.30 -13.39
C SER A 33 15.42 -1.02 -13.83
N GLU A 34 16.63 -1.12 -14.38
CA GLU A 34 17.40 0.05 -14.88
C GLU A 34 16.59 0.90 -15.89
N ASP A 35 15.66 0.29 -16.62
CA ASP A 35 14.59 0.97 -17.36
C ASP A 35 13.44 1.38 -16.42
N GLY A 36 13.61 2.53 -15.77
CA GLY A 36 12.67 3.10 -14.79
C GLY A 36 11.23 3.37 -15.28
N ASP A 37 10.94 3.19 -16.57
CA ASP A 37 9.62 3.39 -17.16
C ASP A 37 8.55 2.47 -16.55
N SER A 38 8.87 1.19 -16.37
CA SER A 38 7.92 0.20 -15.84
C SER A 38 7.42 0.56 -14.43
N THR A 39 8.31 1.09 -13.58
CA THR A 39 7.98 1.43 -12.18
C THR A 39 7.09 2.67 -12.09
N ASN A 40 7.35 3.67 -12.94
CA ASN A 40 6.51 4.86 -13.04
C ASN A 40 5.09 4.50 -13.51
N PHE A 41 4.94 3.60 -14.49
CA PHE A 41 3.62 3.12 -14.93
C PHE A 41 2.84 2.40 -13.82
N VAL A 42 3.51 1.56 -13.01
CA VAL A 42 2.85 0.90 -11.87
C VAL A 42 2.42 1.92 -10.80
N MET A 43 3.27 2.88 -10.46
CA MET A 43 2.91 3.94 -9.51
C MET A 43 1.70 4.74 -9.97
N LEU A 44 1.70 5.19 -11.24
CA LEU A 44 0.60 5.94 -11.84
C LEU A 44 -0.68 5.08 -11.91
N GLY A 45 -0.54 3.79 -12.19
CA GLY A 45 -1.63 2.82 -12.20
C GLY A 45 -2.30 2.66 -10.84
N VAL A 46 -1.54 2.55 -9.75
CA VAL A 46 -2.08 2.46 -8.38
C VAL A 46 -2.81 3.75 -7.99
N VAL A 47 -2.23 4.92 -8.29
CA VAL A 47 -2.89 6.21 -8.02
C VAL A 47 -4.18 6.34 -8.83
N ALA A 48 -4.15 5.99 -10.12
CA ALA A 48 -5.32 6.04 -10.99
C ALA A 48 -6.43 5.08 -10.52
N LEU A 49 -6.07 3.88 -10.06
CA LEU A 49 -7.01 2.90 -9.52
C LEU A 49 -7.67 3.42 -8.23
N CYS A 50 -6.90 4.02 -7.32
CA CYS A 50 -7.43 4.66 -6.12
C CYS A 50 -8.34 5.86 -6.45
N ALA A 51 -7.97 6.68 -7.43
CA ALA A 51 -8.78 7.80 -7.90
C ALA A 51 -10.10 7.31 -8.51
N LEU A 52 -10.07 6.27 -9.35
CA LEU A 52 -11.25 5.62 -9.92
C LEU A 52 -12.17 5.07 -8.83
N LEU A 53 -11.62 4.35 -7.85
CA LEU A 53 -12.40 3.79 -6.74
C LEU A 53 -13.07 4.87 -5.88
N GLY A 54 -12.43 6.05 -5.75
CA GLY A 54 -12.99 7.25 -5.14
C GLY A 54 -14.15 7.84 -5.96
N VAL A 55 -13.97 8.03 -7.27
CA VAL A 55 -14.99 8.57 -8.18
C VAL A 55 -16.24 7.68 -8.23
N PHE A 56 -16.06 6.35 -8.28
CA PHE A 56 -17.17 5.39 -8.29
C PHE A 56 -17.84 5.20 -6.92
N ALA A 57 -17.39 5.86 -5.86
CA ALA A 57 -18.06 5.78 -4.57
C ALA A 57 -19.34 6.65 -4.58
N PRO A 58 -20.51 6.14 -4.16
CA PRO A 58 -21.77 6.88 -4.24
C PRO A 58 -21.88 8.00 -3.19
N THR A 59 -21.09 7.94 -2.11
CA THR A 59 -21.04 8.94 -1.03
C THR A 59 -19.60 9.24 -0.62
N ILE A 60 -19.35 10.44 -0.08
CA ILE A 60 -18.02 10.87 0.42
C ILE A 60 -17.51 9.92 1.50
N ARG A 61 -18.40 9.51 2.42
CA ARG A 61 -18.10 8.51 3.46
C ARG A 61 -17.61 7.18 2.90
N ARG A 62 -18.21 6.68 1.82
CA ARG A 62 -17.77 5.44 1.15
C ARG A 62 -16.47 5.64 0.36
N ALA A 63 -16.19 6.85 -0.14
CA ALA A 63 -14.92 7.17 -0.79
C ALA A 63 -13.76 7.08 0.22
N PHE A 64 -13.92 7.66 1.41
CA PHE A 64 -12.95 7.51 2.50
C PHE A 64 -12.78 6.05 2.94
N GLY A 65 -13.89 5.31 3.10
CA GLY A 65 -13.82 3.89 3.47
C GLY A 65 -13.00 3.07 2.47
N ARG A 66 -13.22 3.26 1.15
CA ARG A 66 -12.41 2.58 0.11
C ARG A 66 -10.94 3.01 0.12
N GLY A 67 -10.68 4.31 0.33
CA GLY A 67 -9.32 4.84 0.46
C GLY A 67 -8.55 4.22 1.63
N PHE A 68 -9.16 4.15 2.81
CA PHE A 68 -8.59 3.50 4.00
C PHE A 68 -8.42 1.99 3.83
N LEU A 69 -9.30 1.31 3.10
CA LEU A 69 -9.13 -0.12 2.81
C LEU A 69 -7.92 -0.39 1.93
N LEU A 70 -7.71 0.42 0.88
CA LEU A 70 -6.54 0.28 0.00
C LEU A 70 -5.25 0.66 0.72
N LEU A 71 -5.27 1.78 1.44
CA LEU A 71 -4.13 2.22 2.22
C LEU A 71 -3.81 1.22 3.34
N GLY A 72 -4.82 0.68 4.00
CA GLY A 72 -4.67 -0.40 4.97
C GLY A 72 -4.10 -1.68 4.36
N ALA A 73 -4.58 -2.10 3.19
CA ALA A 73 -4.03 -3.26 2.49
C ALA A 73 -2.57 -3.05 2.05
N SER A 74 -2.23 -1.85 1.54
CA SER A 74 -0.87 -1.50 1.13
C SER A 74 0.10 -1.43 2.31
N THR A 75 -0.31 -0.84 3.43
CA THR A 75 0.48 -0.80 4.67
C THR A 75 0.59 -2.16 5.34
N PHE A 76 -0.45 -3.00 5.26
CA PHE A 76 -0.38 -4.39 5.71
C PHE A 76 0.58 -5.23 4.86
N ALA A 77 0.76 -4.88 3.58
CA ALA A 77 1.71 -5.51 2.66
C ALA A 77 3.16 -4.97 2.79
N LEU A 78 3.41 -3.95 3.62
CA LEU A 78 4.76 -3.44 3.92
C LEU A 78 5.77 -4.52 4.29
N PRO A 79 5.46 -5.50 5.15
CA PRO A 79 6.46 -6.48 5.61
C PRO A 79 6.95 -7.35 4.45
N ILE A 80 6.04 -7.74 3.56
CA ILE A 80 6.35 -8.48 2.33
C ILE A 80 7.18 -7.59 1.40
N SER A 81 6.81 -6.32 1.28
CA SER A 81 7.51 -5.34 0.43
C SER A 81 8.95 -5.11 0.88
N THR A 82 9.19 -4.96 2.18
CA THR A 82 10.53 -4.78 2.75
C THR A 82 11.35 -6.07 2.71
N PHE A 83 10.70 -7.23 2.82
CA PHE A 83 11.36 -8.51 2.67
C PHE A 83 11.91 -8.68 1.25
N LEU A 84 11.09 -8.36 0.22
CA LEU A 84 11.52 -8.39 -1.18
C LEU A 84 12.69 -7.43 -1.44
N LEU A 85 12.60 -6.20 -0.93
CA LEU A 85 13.67 -5.21 -1.08
C LEU A 85 14.97 -5.68 -0.41
N SER A 86 14.88 -6.22 0.81
CA SER A 86 16.04 -6.74 1.55
C SER A 86 16.70 -7.89 0.79
N GLY A 87 15.91 -8.79 0.20
CA GLY A 87 16.42 -9.88 -0.63
C GLY A 87 17.16 -9.39 -1.87
N ARG A 88 16.60 -8.38 -2.56
CA ARG A 88 17.25 -7.77 -3.73
C ARG A 88 18.57 -7.07 -3.38
N VAL A 89 18.58 -6.25 -2.33
CA VAL A 89 19.80 -5.56 -1.89
C VAL A 89 20.87 -6.58 -1.50
N ALA A 90 20.49 -7.66 -0.80
CA ALA A 90 21.41 -8.75 -0.47
C ALA A 90 21.98 -9.40 -1.74
N SER A 91 21.16 -9.72 -2.75
CA SER A 91 21.66 -10.28 -4.01
C SER A 91 22.60 -9.32 -4.75
N ASP A 92 22.28 -8.03 -4.78
CA ASP A 92 23.11 -7.01 -5.45
C ASP A 92 24.47 -6.86 -4.77
N THR A 93 24.51 -6.86 -3.43
CA THR A 93 25.78 -6.83 -2.69
C THR A 93 26.64 -8.07 -2.94
N MET A 94 26.02 -9.27 -2.99
CA MET A 94 26.74 -10.52 -3.26
C MET A 94 27.28 -10.58 -4.70
N ALA A 95 26.50 -10.13 -5.68
CA ALA A 95 26.92 -10.06 -7.08
C ALA A 95 28.01 -9.01 -7.32
N SER A 96 28.03 -7.93 -6.55
CA SER A 96 29.06 -6.89 -6.65
C SER A 96 30.41 -7.35 -6.08
N THR A 97 30.43 -8.36 -5.20
CA THR A 97 31.62 -8.82 -4.48
C THR A 97 32.27 -10.05 -5.13
N SER A 98 31.81 -10.53 -6.29
CA SER A 98 32.39 -11.72 -6.94
C SER A 98 33.82 -11.55 -7.52
N GLY A 99 34.47 -10.39 -7.34
CA GLY A 99 35.84 -10.11 -7.81
C GLY A 99 36.95 -10.13 -6.73
N GLU A 100 36.61 -9.96 -5.45
CA GLU A 100 37.52 -9.99 -4.29
C GLU A 100 36.78 -10.74 -3.17
N GLU A 101 37.50 -11.44 -2.29
CA GLU A 101 36.93 -12.30 -1.23
C GLU A 101 35.63 -11.72 -0.66
N VAL A 102 34.51 -12.46 -0.79
CA VAL A 102 33.24 -12.08 -0.19
C VAL A 102 33.49 -11.94 1.31
N ASP A 103 33.58 -10.69 1.78
CA ASP A 103 33.75 -10.39 3.19
C ASP A 103 32.56 -11.01 3.92
N ALA A 104 32.79 -12.11 4.64
CA ALA A 104 31.76 -12.83 5.38
C ALA A 104 30.99 -11.89 6.33
N ALA A 105 31.66 -10.83 6.80
CA ALA A 105 31.07 -9.74 7.56
C ALA A 105 29.98 -8.97 6.79
N SER A 106 30.16 -8.73 5.49
CA SER A 106 29.18 -8.03 4.63
C SER A 106 27.93 -8.88 4.42
N ALA A 107 28.09 -10.18 4.14
CA ALA A 107 26.96 -11.10 3.97
C ALA A 107 26.14 -11.26 5.27
N ILE A 108 26.82 -11.40 6.41
CA ILE A 108 26.18 -11.48 7.73
C ILE A 108 25.49 -10.15 8.08
N GLY A 109 26.15 -9.02 7.79
CA GLY A 109 25.60 -7.68 7.99
C GLY A 109 24.33 -7.41 7.19
N ALA A 110 24.33 -7.76 5.91
CA ALA A 110 23.16 -7.63 5.02
C ALA A 110 21.99 -8.51 5.49
N GLY A 111 22.26 -9.74 5.93
CA GLY A 111 21.24 -10.64 6.48
C GLY A 111 20.60 -10.09 7.76
N LEU A 112 21.42 -9.65 8.72
CA LEU A 112 20.94 -9.06 9.98
C LEU A 112 20.15 -7.76 9.75
N ALA A 113 20.64 -6.88 8.88
CA ALA A 113 19.94 -5.66 8.51
C ALA A 113 18.59 -5.95 7.84
N GLY A 114 18.55 -6.93 6.92
CA GLY A 114 17.32 -7.35 6.26
C GLY A 114 16.27 -7.89 7.23
N VAL A 115 16.68 -8.73 8.18
CA VAL A 115 15.78 -9.26 9.23
C VAL A 115 15.29 -8.14 10.14
N ALA A 116 16.16 -7.23 10.57
CA ALA A 116 15.79 -6.10 11.43
C ALA A 116 14.79 -5.16 10.74
N MET A 117 15.04 -4.81 9.48
CA MET A 117 14.16 -3.94 8.68
C MET A 117 12.81 -4.60 8.41
N THR A 118 12.81 -5.88 8.04
CA THR A 118 11.58 -6.65 7.81
C THR A 118 10.78 -6.81 9.11
N GLY A 119 11.44 -7.04 10.24
CA GLY A 119 10.79 -7.13 11.55
C GLY A 119 10.15 -5.82 11.99
N MET A 120 10.82 -4.69 11.79
CA MET A 120 10.26 -3.37 12.09
C MET A 120 9.07 -3.05 11.16
N ALA A 121 9.19 -3.36 9.87
CA ALA A 121 8.11 -3.21 8.91
C ALA A 121 6.92 -4.13 9.22
N ALA A 122 7.17 -5.36 9.69
CA ALA A 122 6.15 -6.29 10.19
C ALA A 122 5.37 -5.69 11.36
N PHE A 123 6.06 -5.16 12.36
CA PHE A 123 5.43 -4.58 13.53
C PHE A 123 4.55 -3.38 13.17
N ILE A 124 5.12 -2.40 12.46
CA ILE A 124 4.42 -1.17 12.11
C ILE A 124 3.32 -1.44 11.06
N GLY A 125 3.65 -2.20 10.01
CA GLY A 125 2.75 -2.49 8.90
C GLY A 125 1.54 -3.32 9.33
N LEU A 126 1.72 -4.30 10.21
CA LEU A 126 0.61 -5.11 10.72
C LEU A 126 -0.32 -4.28 11.62
N ILE A 127 0.23 -3.50 12.56
CA ILE A 127 -0.58 -2.69 13.49
C ILE A 127 -1.30 -1.56 12.73
N MET A 128 -0.58 -0.74 11.97
CA MET A 128 -1.19 0.38 11.23
C MET A 128 -2.09 -0.12 10.11
N GLY A 129 -1.69 -1.15 9.40
CA GLY A 129 -2.50 -1.79 8.36
C GLY A 129 -3.82 -2.33 8.93
N ALA A 130 -3.78 -3.03 10.07
CA ALA A 130 -4.98 -3.51 10.74
C ALA A 130 -5.91 -2.36 11.16
N ILE A 131 -5.37 -1.29 11.74
CA ILE A 131 -6.15 -0.11 12.14
C ILE A 131 -6.83 0.53 10.92
N PHE A 132 -6.09 0.76 9.83
CA PHE A 132 -6.65 1.35 8.62
C PHE A 132 -7.67 0.44 7.92
N LEU A 133 -7.45 -0.88 7.93
CA LEU A 133 -8.42 -1.85 7.43
C LEU A 133 -9.72 -1.81 8.25
N LEU A 134 -9.63 -1.77 9.59
CA LEU A 134 -10.80 -1.67 10.46
C LEU A 134 -11.58 -0.37 10.20
N ILE A 135 -10.91 0.76 10.15
CA ILE A 135 -11.53 2.06 9.85
C ILE A 135 -12.19 2.03 8.47
N GLY A 136 -11.49 1.52 7.47
CA GLY A 136 -12.00 1.40 6.10
C GLY A 136 -13.25 0.52 6.03
N LEU A 137 -13.24 -0.62 6.73
CA LEU A 137 -14.35 -1.55 6.80
C LEU A 137 -15.59 -0.92 7.47
N ILE A 138 -15.40 -0.26 8.61
CA ILE A 138 -16.47 0.43 9.35
C ILE A 138 -17.10 1.54 8.50
N LEU A 139 -16.27 2.35 7.83
CA LEU A 139 -16.75 3.45 6.99
C LEU A 139 -17.45 2.96 5.72
N SER A 140 -16.97 1.86 5.14
CA SER A 140 -17.56 1.24 3.94
C SER A 140 -18.90 0.55 4.23
N LEU A 141 -19.00 -0.21 5.33
CA LEU A 141 -20.17 -1.04 5.66
C LEU A 141 -21.25 -0.32 6.48
N GLY A 142 -20.91 0.61 7.37
CA GLY A 142 -21.85 1.13 8.37
C GLY A 142 -23.00 2.03 7.84
N GLY A 143 -23.27 2.02 6.53
CA GLY A 143 -24.30 2.83 5.88
C GLY A 143 -25.56 2.07 5.47
N ARG A 144 -25.60 0.73 5.62
CA ARG A 144 -26.80 -0.06 5.32
C ARG A 144 -27.70 -0.08 6.55
N ARG A 145 -28.64 0.87 6.62
CA ARG A 145 -29.80 0.75 7.51
C ARG A 145 -30.79 -0.18 6.80
N GLU A 146 -30.90 -1.42 7.26
CA GLU A 146 -31.99 -2.29 6.83
C GLU A 146 -33.29 -1.77 7.45
N VAL A 147 -34.15 -1.17 6.62
CA VAL A 147 -35.50 -0.79 7.02
C VAL A 147 -36.36 -2.02 6.80
N VAL A 148 -36.63 -2.77 7.86
CA VAL A 148 -37.64 -3.83 7.84
C VAL A 148 -39.00 -3.15 7.74
N ILE A 149 -39.58 -3.15 6.55
CA ILE A 149 -40.95 -2.68 6.34
C ILE A 149 -41.88 -3.81 6.81
N VAL A 150 -42.48 -3.63 7.98
CA VAL A 150 -43.53 -4.53 8.45
C VAL A 150 -44.84 -4.08 7.81
N GLU A 151 -45.32 -4.80 6.80
CA GLU A 151 -46.67 -4.64 6.29
C GLU A 151 -47.66 -5.10 7.37
N ARG A 152 -48.46 -4.17 7.91
CA ARG A 152 -49.66 -4.54 8.69
C ARG A 152 -50.76 -4.90 7.71
N LYS A 153 -51.22 -6.15 7.80
CA LYS A 153 -52.55 -6.55 7.33
C LYS A 153 -53.63 -6.01 8.27
#